data_AF-A0A0P0VVB4-F1
#
_entry.id   AF-A0A0P0VVB4-F1
#
_cell.length_a   1.000
_cell.length_b   1.000
_cell.length_c   1.000
_cell.angle_alpha   90.00
_cell.angle_beta   90.00
_cell.angle_gamma   90.00
#
_symmetry.space_group_name_H-M   'P 1'
#
loop_
_entity.id
_entity.type
_entity.pdbx_description
1 polymer ?
#
loop_
_entity_poly.entity_id
_entity_poly.type
_entity_poly.pdbx_seq_one_letter_code
_entity_poly.pdbx_strand_id
1 'polypeptide(L)'
;MKLTCLDTGVDGGYYTPASHLLEVEGLRILLDCPIDLSALTAFSAVPLGASSSSGDAEDLIRGVPYYRSPTAVAAAKAGHIDAVLVSSATGLLGLPFLTRFPGFANTKVYVTEVAARMGSLMMRELVEMHREFVRCYGPDRDQSPVWMEGEKLKKLMSVLQKITTEDEENNNLAALVSLYRSTKEFILEDSA
;
A
#
# COMPACT_ATOMS: atom_id res chain seq x y z
N MET A 1 -7.79 -26.40 -4.81
CA MET A 1 -6.85 -25.26 -4.75
C MET A 1 -7.35 -24.19 -5.69
N LYS A 2 -7.40 -22.93 -5.24
CA LYS A 2 -7.78 -21.77 -6.06
C LYS A 2 -6.76 -20.66 -5.81
N LEU A 3 -6.19 -20.12 -6.88
CA LEU A 3 -5.28 -18.98 -6.81
C LEU A 3 -6.01 -17.77 -7.41
N THR A 4 -6.11 -16.69 -6.65
CA THR A 4 -6.74 -15.44 -7.08
C THR A 4 -5.66 -14.37 -7.17
N CYS A 5 -5.46 -13.79 -8.35
CA CYS A 5 -4.58 -12.62 -8.49
C CYS A 5 -5.28 -11.40 -7.87
N LEU A 6 -4.57 -10.69 -6.99
CA LEU A 6 -5.05 -9.46 -6.36
C LEU A 6 -4.44 -8.22 -7.02
N ASP A 7 -3.19 -8.35 -7.44
CA ASP A 7 -2.44 -7.33 -8.16
C ASP A 7 -1.35 -8.03 -8.98
N THR A 8 -1.20 -7.67 -10.24
CA THR A 8 -0.21 -8.30 -11.13
C THR A 8 1.21 -7.79 -10.90
N GLY A 9 1.39 -6.79 -10.03
CA GLY A 9 2.57 -5.95 -10.05
C GLY A 9 2.59 -5.08 -11.30
N VAL A 10 3.54 -4.15 -11.37
CA VAL A 10 3.59 -3.14 -12.43
C VAL A 10 4.90 -3.25 -13.20
N ASP A 11 4.80 -3.48 -14.50
CA ASP A 11 5.92 -3.26 -15.42
C ASP A 11 6.11 -1.75 -15.62
N GLY A 12 6.97 -1.13 -14.80
CA GLY A 12 7.40 0.27 -14.95
C GLY A 12 7.02 1.24 -13.82
N GLY A 13 6.30 0.77 -12.80
CA GLY A 13 6.01 1.49 -11.55
C GLY A 13 6.83 0.92 -10.39
N TYR A 14 7.19 1.74 -9.40
CA TYR A 14 8.09 1.39 -8.30
C TYR A 14 7.81 0.01 -7.67
N TYR A 15 8.68 -0.98 -7.92
CA TYR A 15 8.83 -2.30 -7.28
C TYR A 15 7.64 -2.83 -6.42
N THR A 16 6.46 -2.95 -7.00
CA THR A 16 5.33 -3.65 -6.39
C THR A 16 5.34 -5.11 -6.84
N PRO A 17 5.71 -6.07 -5.96
CA PRO A 17 5.58 -7.48 -6.31
C PRO A 17 4.12 -7.81 -6.57
N ALA A 18 3.87 -8.78 -7.45
CA ALA A 18 2.53 -9.30 -7.66
C ALA A 18 1.98 -9.90 -6.34
N SER A 19 0.68 -9.75 -6.10
CA SER A 19 0.03 -10.27 -4.91
C SER A 19 -1.08 -11.24 -5.27
N HIS A 20 -1.18 -12.33 -4.51
CA HIS A 20 -2.14 -13.40 -4.78
C HIS A 20 -2.75 -13.95 -3.49
N LEU A 21 -4.03 -14.33 -3.55
CA LEU A 21 -4.69 -15.11 -2.51
C LEU A 21 -4.78 -16.58 -2.94
N LEU A 22 -4.11 -17.45 -2.21
CA LEU A 22 -4.13 -18.89 -2.39
C LEU A 22 -5.09 -19.54 -1.40
N GLU A 23 -6.10 -20.25 -1.92
CA GLU A 23 -7.05 -21.03 -1.14
C GLU A 23 -6.78 -22.54 -1.33
N VAL A 24 -6.39 -23.24 -0.26
CA VAL A 24 -6.07 -24.69 -0.27
C VAL A 24 -6.68 -25.32 0.98
N GLU A 25 -7.55 -26.32 0.80
CA GLU A 25 -8.16 -27.09 1.91
C GLU A 25 -8.81 -26.22 3.02
N GLY A 26 -9.40 -25.09 2.62
CA GLY A 26 -10.02 -24.13 3.55
C GLY A 26 -9.04 -23.11 4.15
N LEU A 27 -7.73 -23.32 4.00
CA LEU A 27 -6.70 -22.35 4.35
C LEU A 27 -6.60 -21.26 3.29
N ARG A 28 -6.40 -20.03 3.74
CA ARG A 28 -6.24 -18.82 2.94
C ARG A 28 -4.88 -18.22 3.21
N ILE A 29 -4.00 -18.35 2.22
CA ILE A 29 -2.61 -17.90 2.29
C ILE A 29 -2.46 -16.71 1.35
N LEU A 30 -2.04 -15.59 1.89
CA LEU A 30 -1.75 -14.40 1.11
C LEU A 30 -0.27 -14.42 0.69
N LEU A 31 -0.01 -14.32 -0.61
CA LEU A 31 1.32 -14.24 -1.19
C LEU A 31 1.63 -12.78 -1.48
N ASP A 32 2.59 -12.23 -0.72
CA ASP A 32 2.99 -10.82 -0.71
C ASP A 32 1.86 -9.80 -0.42
N CYS A 33 2.24 -8.72 0.25
CA CYS A 33 1.39 -7.60 0.66
C CYS A 33 2.01 -6.27 0.25
N PRO A 34 2.10 -5.97 -1.06
CA PRO A 34 2.67 -4.71 -1.53
C PRO A 34 1.77 -3.51 -1.19
N ILE A 35 2.36 -2.33 -1.30
CA ILE A 35 1.65 -1.05 -1.38
C ILE A 35 2.12 -0.34 -2.64
N ASP A 36 1.21 0.33 -3.33
CA ASP A 36 1.58 1.11 -4.50
C ASP A 36 2.19 2.45 -4.11
N LEU A 37 3.51 2.56 -4.26
CA LEU A 37 4.27 3.78 -3.99
C LEU A 37 4.21 4.80 -5.13
N SER A 38 3.66 4.45 -6.30
CA SER A 38 3.49 5.40 -7.42
C SER A 38 2.64 6.61 -7.05
N ALA A 39 1.72 6.44 -6.08
CA ALA A 39 0.93 7.51 -5.48
C ALA A 39 1.79 8.71 -5.05
N LEU A 40 3.01 8.47 -4.55
CA LEU A 40 3.91 9.52 -4.08
C LEU A 40 4.26 10.53 -5.17
N THR A 41 4.22 10.15 -6.45
CA THR A 41 4.47 11.07 -7.56
C THR A 41 3.44 12.20 -7.62
N ALA A 42 2.21 11.97 -7.17
CA ALA A 42 1.17 13.00 -7.07
C ALA A 42 1.41 13.98 -5.89
N PHE A 43 2.18 13.58 -4.88
CA PHE A 43 2.47 14.36 -3.67
C PHE A 43 3.89 14.95 -3.66
N SER A 44 4.74 14.59 -4.62
CA SER A 44 6.13 15.02 -4.70
C SER A 44 6.22 16.55 -4.79
N ALA A 45 7.11 17.16 -4.00
CA ALA A 45 7.37 18.60 -4.06
C ALA A 45 8.07 19.04 -5.36
N VAL A 46 8.66 18.08 -6.09
CA VAL A 46 9.33 18.29 -7.37
C VAL A 46 8.59 17.51 -8.46
N PRO A 47 8.15 18.16 -9.56
CA PRO A 47 7.54 17.46 -10.69
C PRO A 47 8.53 16.41 -11.25
N LEU A 48 8.16 15.14 -11.16
CA LEU A 48 8.93 14.04 -11.73
C LEU A 48 8.59 13.93 -13.22
N GLY A 49 9.43 14.49 -14.10
CA GLY A 49 9.39 14.22 -15.54
C GLY A 49 9.00 15.40 -16.42
N ALA A 50 9.92 15.79 -17.31
CA ALA A 50 9.85 16.90 -18.24
C ALA A 50 8.99 16.63 -19.50
N SER A 51 7.98 15.75 -19.44
CA SER A 51 7.20 15.30 -20.61
C SER A 51 5.69 15.54 -20.53
N SER A 52 5.20 16.19 -19.48
CA SER A 52 3.87 16.81 -19.50
C SER A 52 4.05 18.32 -19.61
N SER A 53 3.60 18.90 -20.71
CA SER A 53 3.70 20.32 -21.08
C SER A 53 2.80 21.24 -20.23
N SER A 54 2.64 20.93 -18.93
CA SER A 54 1.88 21.70 -17.94
C SER A 54 2.45 21.44 -16.55
N GLY A 55 3.70 21.83 -16.32
CA GLY A 55 4.42 21.66 -15.05
C GLY A 55 4.07 22.74 -14.02
N ASP A 56 2.78 23.03 -13.80
CA ASP A 56 2.36 24.02 -12.82
C ASP A 56 2.37 23.41 -11.41
N ALA A 57 2.95 24.12 -10.44
CA ALA A 57 3.00 23.70 -9.04
C ALA A 57 1.60 23.49 -8.39
N GLU A 58 0.54 23.90 -9.09
CA GLU A 58 -0.87 23.71 -8.73
C GLU A 58 -1.34 22.26 -8.92
N ASP A 59 -0.65 21.50 -9.77
CA ASP A 59 -1.04 20.13 -10.08
C ASP A 59 -0.73 19.16 -8.92
N LEU A 60 0.16 19.51 -7.99
CA LEU A 60 0.59 18.63 -6.91
C LEU A 60 -0.47 18.54 -5.80
N ILE A 61 -0.67 17.33 -5.26
CA ILE A 61 -1.54 17.12 -4.11
C ILE A 61 -0.77 17.54 -2.85
N ARG A 62 -1.12 18.71 -2.33
CA ARG A 62 -0.63 19.24 -1.06
C ARG A 62 -1.39 18.62 0.10
N GLY A 63 -0.94 17.47 0.55
CA GLY A 63 -1.58 16.75 1.64
C GLY A 63 -0.81 15.50 2.04
N VAL A 64 -1.38 14.79 3.01
CA VAL A 64 -0.85 13.50 3.47
C VAL A 64 -1.14 12.43 2.41
N PRO A 65 -0.13 11.64 1.98
CA PRO A 65 -0.30 10.66 0.90
C PRO A 65 -1.11 9.44 1.34
N TYR A 66 -1.92 8.93 0.42
CA TYR A 66 -2.64 7.66 0.54
C TYR A 66 -2.09 6.69 -0.50
N TYR A 67 -2.03 5.41 -0.12
CA TYR A 67 -1.46 4.35 -0.94
C TYR A 67 -2.53 3.34 -1.32
N ARG A 68 -2.39 2.69 -2.46
CA ARG A 68 -3.25 1.55 -2.81
C ARG A 68 -2.69 0.29 -2.15
N SER A 69 -3.54 -0.43 -1.40
CA SER A 69 -3.24 -1.74 -0.85
C SER A 69 -4.32 -2.75 -1.29
N PRO A 70 -4.08 -3.47 -2.40
CA PRO A 70 -5.01 -4.50 -2.89
C PRO A 70 -5.24 -5.61 -1.86
N THR A 71 -4.22 -5.91 -1.07
CA THR A 71 -4.26 -6.94 -0.02
C THR A 71 -5.13 -6.57 1.16
N ALA A 72 -5.20 -5.28 1.55
CA ALA A 72 -6.11 -4.85 2.60
C ALA A 72 -7.58 -5.10 2.22
N VAL A 73 -7.96 -4.83 0.96
CA VAL A 73 -9.31 -5.12 0.45
C VAL A 73 -9.57 -6.62 0.42
N ALA A 74 -8.60 -7.40 -0.07
CA ALA A 74 -8.73 -8.86 -0.13
C ALA A 74 -8.88 -9.47 1.27
N ALA A 75 -8.08 -9.02 2.24
CA ALA A 75 -8.16 -9.47 3.63
C ALA A 75 -9.51 -9.08 4.26
N ALA A 76 -10.00 -7.86 4.03
CA ALA A 76 -11.32 -7.43 4.48
C ALA A 76 -12.45 -8.30 3.91
N LYS A 77 -12.40 -8.61 2.61
CA LYS A 77 -13.40 -9.44 1.91
C LYS A 77 -13.32 -10.91 2.35
N ALA A 78 -12.12 -11.43 2.59
CA ALA A 78 -11.94 -12.78 3.09
C ALA A 78 -12.42 -12.91 4.55
N GLY A 79 -12.22 -11.89 5.38
CA GLY A 79 -12.57 -11.90 6.80
C GLY A 79 -11.55 -12.62 7.69
N HIS A 80 -10.80 -13.60 7.14
CA HIS A 80 -9.66 -14.24 7.79
C HIS A 80 -8.62 -14.70 6.77
N ILE A 81 -7.34 -14.63 7.16
CA ILE A 81 -6.16 -15.09 6.43
C ILE A 81 -5.35 -15.94 7.40
N ASP A 82 -5.10 -17.20 7.06
CA ASP A 82 -4.40 -18.14 7.95
C ASP A 82 -2.88 -17.85 7.98
N ALA A 83 -2.33 -17.47 6.83
CA ALA A 83 -0.92 -17.14 6.71
C ALA A 83 -0.63 -16.08 5.66
N VAL A 84 0.45 -15.33 5.85
CA VAL A 84 1.05 -14.46 4.85
C VAL A 84 2.44 -14.99 4.54
N LEU A 85 2.73 -15.26 3.26
CA LEU A 85 4.07 -15.59 2.78
C LEU A 85 4.64 -14.39 2.04
N VAL A 86 5.78 -13.89 2.50
CA VAL A 86 6.43 -12.70 1.97
C VAL A 86 7.72 -13.08 1.25
N SER A 87 7.77 -12.80 -0.04
CA SER A 87 8.90 -13.14 -0.93
C SER A 87 10.00 -12.08 -0.90
N SER A 88 9.65 -10.82 -0.62
CA SER A 88 10.55 -9.67 -0.78
C SER A 88 10.28 -8.56 0.24
N ALA A 89 11.24 -7.66 0.43
CA ALA A 89 11.11 -6.54 1.36
C ALA A 89 9.93 -5.60 1.00
N THR A 90 9.67 -5.40 -0.29
CA THR A 90 8.54 -4.58 -0.77
C THR A 90 7.20 -5.27 -0.59
N GLY A 91 7.16 -6.61 -0.68
CA GLY A 91 6.00 -7.42 -0.35
C GLY A 91 5.60 -7.38 1.12
N LEU A 92 6.42 -6.79 1.99
CA LEU A 92 6.10 -6.62 3.41
C LEU A 92 5.32 -5.31 3.68
N LEU A 93 5.43 -4.29 2.82
CA LEU A 93 5.06 -2.90 3.14
C LEU A 93 3.58 -2.70 3.50
N GLY A 94 2.68 -3.53 2.99
CA GLY A 94 1.24 -3.49 3.26
C GLY A 94 0.81 -4.30 4.47
N LEU A 95 1.74 -5.06 5.07
CA LEU A 95 1.45 -5.93 6.20
C LEU A 95 0.95 -5.19 7.46
N PRO A 96 1.45 -3.98 7.81
CA PRO A 96 0.87 -3.18 8.90
C PRO A 96 -0.56 -2.69 8.66
N PHE A 97 -1.10 -2.83 7.44
CA PHE A 97 -2.52 -2.61 7.21
C PHE A 97 -3.35 -3.84 7.54
N LEU A 98 -2.75 -5.03 7.39
CA LEU A 98 -3.41 -6.28 7.73
C LEU A 98 -3.59 -6.44 9.25
N THR A 99 -2.68 -5.90 10.06
CA THR A 99 -2.78 -5.92 11.53
C THR A 99 -4.01 -5.19 12.06
N ARG A 100 -4.62 -4.31 11.26
CA ARG A 100 -5.86 -3.60 11.61
C ARG A 100 -7.10 -4.49 11.57
N PHE A 101 -7.03 -5.65 10.90
CA PHE A 101 -8.16 -6.57 10.83
C PHE A 101 -8.20 -7.48 12.06
N PRO A 102 -9.37 -7.65 12.72
CA PRO A 102 -9.49 -8.54 13.89
C PRO A 102 -9.02 -9.97 13.64
N GLY A 103 -9.17 -10.46 12.41
CA GLY A 103 -8.74 -11.81 12.00
C GLY A 103 -7.22 -12.00 11.95
N PHE A 104 -6.42 -10.93 12.00
CA PHE A 104 -4.97 -11.00 11.87
C PHE A 104 -4.26 -11.59 13.10
N ALA A 105 -4.89 -11.53 14.28
CA ALA A 105 -4.30 -12.06 15.51
C ALA A 105 -3.92 -13.56 15.42
N ASN A 106 -4.59 -14.31 14.53
CA ASN A 106 -4.34 -15.73 14.30
C ASN A 106 -3.57 -16.01 13.00
N THR A 107 -3.14 -14.96 12.28
CA THR A 107 -2.42 -15.06 11.02
C THR A 107 -0.93 -15.30 11.27
N LYS A 108 -0.36 -16.33 10.64
CA LYS A 108 1.09 -16.57 10.68
C LYS A 108 1.80 -15.84 9.55
N VAL A 109 2.85 -15.08 9.87
CA VAL A 109 3.68 -14.41 8.85
C VAL A 109 4.97 -15.19 8.63
N TYR A 110 5.19 -15.62 7.40
CA TYR A 110 6.41 -16.29 6.95
C TYR A 110 7.19 -15.34 6.06
N VAL A 111 8.40 -15.00 6.48
CA VAL A 111 9.29 -14.07 5.78
C VAL A 111 10.74 -14.49 6.02
N THR A 112 11.62 -14.26 5.05
CA THR A 112 13.06 -14.48 5.26
C THR A 112 13.65 -13.38 6.15
N GLU A 113 14.66 -13.69 6.94
CA GLU A 113 15.31 -12.70 7.82
C GLU A 113 15.77 -11.45 7.05
N VAL A 114 16.33 -11.65 5.85
CA VAL A 114 16.80 -10.55 4.99
C VAL A 114 15.63 -9.66 4.54
N ALA A 115 14.55 -10.25 4.05
CA ALA A 115 13.36 -9.50 3.64
C ALA A 115 12.70 -8.78 4.83
N ALA A 116 12.70 -9.38 6.02
CA ALA A 116 12.20 -8.75 7.24
C ALA A 116 13.03 -7.55 7.67
N ARG A 117 14.37 -7.69 7.72
CA ARG A 117 15.28 -6.59 8.08
C ARG A 117 15.20 -5.44 7.07
N MET A 118 15.25 -5.75 5.77
CA MET A 118 15.15 -4.73 4.72
C MET A 118 13.77 -4.08 4.71
N GLY A 119 12.69 -4.86 4.80
CA GLY A 119 11.32 -4.36 4.84
C GLY A 119 11.09 -3.44 6.04
N SER A 120 11.62 -3.80 7.22
CA SER A 120 11.56 -2.95 8.42
C SER A 120 12.25 -1.59 8.22
N LEU A 121 13.43 -1.56 7.59
CA LEU A 121 14.11 -0.31 7.25
C LEU A 121 13.27 0.53 6.27
N MET A 122 12.76 -0.08 5.20
CA MET A 122 11.90 0.61 4.22
C MET A 122 10.63 1.17 4.89
N MET A 123 10.03 0.40 5.81
CA MET A 123 8.85 0.83 6.54
C MET A 123 9.12 2.03 7.44
N ARG A 124 10.28 2.08 8.09
CA ARG A 124 10.69 3.20 8.94
C ARG A 124 10.90 4.46 8.11
N GLU A 125 11.62 4.36 7.00
CA GLU A 125 11.82 5.49 6.07
C GLU A 125 10.49 6.04 5.55
N LEU A 126 9.55 5.16 5.19
CA LEU A 126 8.23 5.54 4.74
C LEU A 126 7.45 6.31 5.82
N VAL A 127 7.55 5.88 7.09
CA VAL A 127 6.93 6.59 8.24
C VAL A 127 7.59 7.95 8.49
N GLU A 128 8.92 8.05 8.41
CA GLU A 128 9.59 9.35 8.57
C GLU A 128 9.21 10.32 7.46
N MET A 129 9.19 9.86 6.20
CA MET A 129 8.73 10.69 5.08
C MET A 129 7.29 11.18 5.31
N HIS A 130 6.40 10.31 5.79
CA HIS A 130 5.02 10.68 6.09
C HIS A 130 4.90 11.70 7.24
N ARG A 131 5.79 11.63 8.25
CA ARG A 131 5.85 12.66 9.30
C ARG A 131 6.22 14.03 8.73
N GLU A 132 7.09 14.09 7.73
CA GLU A 132 7.41 15.34 7.04
C GLU A 132 6.20 15.89 6.27
N PHE A 133 5.42 15.03 5.60
CA PHE A 133 4.14 15.45 5.00
C PHE A 133 3.18 16.04 6.05
N VAL A 134 3.01 15.37 7.19
CA VAL A 134 2.15 15.84 8.29
C VAL A 134 2.66 17.15 8.89
N ARG A 135 3.98 17.35 8.98
CA ARG A 135 4.58 18.62 9.45
C ARG A 135 4.32 19.76 8.47
N CYS A 136 4.44 19.51 7.18
CA CYS A 136 4.27 20.52 6.13
C CYS A 136 2.81 20.88 5.86
N TYR A 137 1.91 19.90 5.88
CA TYR A 137 0.50 20.07 5.46
C TYR A 137 -0.52 19.97 6.61
N GLY A 138 -0.06 19.58 7.80
CA GLY A 138 -0.92 19.26 8.93
C GLY A 138 -1.41 17.80 8.92
N PRO A 139 -1.95 17.31 10.04
CA PRO A 139 -2.55 15.98 10.09
C PRO A 139 -3.88 15.94 9.33
N ASP A 140 -4.26 14.77 8.85
CA ASP A 140 -5.65 14.48 8.46
C ASP A 140 -6.53 14.63 9.70
N ARG A 141 -7.23 15.77 9.82
CA ARG A 141 -8.16 16.05 10.93
C ARG A 141 -9.49 15.32 10.78
N ASP A 142 -9.84 14.98 9.54
CA ASP A 142 -11.07 14.32 9.16
C ASP A 142 -10.82 12.85 8.79
N GLN A 143 -11.87 12.02 8.83
CA GLN A 143 -11.76 10.60 8.42
C GLN A 143 -11.30 10.45 6.96
N SER A 144 -11.53 11.50 6.14
CA SER A 144 -11.06 11.64 4.76
C SER A 144 -10.46 13.04 4.56
N PRO A 145 -9.25 13.17 3.98
CA PRO A 145 -8.64 14.47 3.69
C PRO A 145 -9.47 15.29 2.71
N VAL A 146 -9.50 16.62 2.86
CA VAL A 146 -10.22 17.54 1.96
C VAL A 146 -9.83 17.38 0.48
N TRP A 147 -8.56 17.03 0.20
CA TRP A 147 -8.10 16.82 -1.18
C TRP A 147 -8.67 15.53 -1.82
N MET A 148 -9.23 14.62 -1.03
CA MET A 148 -9.82 13.37 -1.50
C MET A 148 -11.17 13.59 -2.21
N GLU A 149 -11.65 14.83 -2.27
CA GLU A 149 -12.81 15.23 -3.05
C GLU A 149 -12.41 15.81 -4.42
N GLY A 150 -13.21 15.54 -5.45
CA GLY A 150 -13.10 16.22 -6.75
C GLY A 150 -11.89 15.82 -7.62
N GLU A 151 -11.25 16.83 -8.24
CA GLU A 151 -10.25 16.64 -9.30
C GLU A 151 -8.93 16.03 -8.80
N LYS A 152 -8.53 16.33 -7.56
CA LYS A 152 -7.30 15.78 -6.96
C LYS A 152 -7.39 14.27 -6.74
N LEU A 153 -8.55 13.76 -6.32
CA LEU A 153 -8.79 12.31 -6.25
C LEU A 153 -8.74 11.68 -7.65
N LYS A 154 -9.40 12.29 -8.65
CA LYS A 154 -9.31 11.81 -10.04
C LYS A 154 -7.87 11.76 -10.53
N LYS A 155 -7.05 12.75 -10.15
CA LYS A 155 -5.63 12.76 -10.45
C LYS A 155 -4.89 11.59 -9.79
N LEU A 156 -5.06 11.38 -8.49
CA LEU A 156 -4.46 10.24 -7.79
C LEU A 156 -4.89 8.92 -8.45
N MET A 157 -6.19 8.77 -8.73
CA MET A 157 -6.72 7.61 -9.43
C MET A 157 -6.08 7.44 -10.80
N SER A 158 -5.85 8.52 -11.56
CA SER A 158 -5.17 8.44 -12.86
C SER A 158 -3.70 7.98 -12.74
N VAL A 159 -3.00 8.36 -11.67
CA VAL A 159 -1.63 7.90 -11.40
C VAL A 159 -1.63 6.40 -11.09
N LEU A 160 -2.59 5.96 -10.28
CA LEU A 160 -2.76 4.56 -9.88
C LEU A 160 -3.32 3.67 -11.02
N GLN A 161 -4.20 4.18 -11.88
CA GLN A 161 -4.87 3.44 -12.96
C GLN A 161 -4.07 3.39 -14.25
N LYS A 162 -3.19 4.37 -14.53
CA LYS A 162 -2.27 4.32 -15.69
C LYS A 162 -1.38 3.07 -15.72
N ILE A 163 -1.38 2.35 -14.62
CA ILE A 163 -0.57 1.19 -14.31
C ILE A 163 -1.35 -0.12 -14.49
N THR A 164 -2.69 -0.11 -14.51
CA THR A 164 -3.50 -1.33 -14.67
C THR A 164 -4.72 -1.03 -15.52
N THR A 165 -4.67 -1.45 -16.78
CA THR A 165 -5.84 -1.58 -17.64
C THR A 165 -6.54 -2.88 -17.23
N GLU A 166 -7.80 -2.82 -16.75
CA GLU A 166 -8.87 -3.78 -17.08
C GLU A 166 -10.11 -3.80 -16.15
N ASP A 167 -10.12 -3.15 -14.97
CA ASP A 167 -11.33 -3.17 -14.10
C ASP A 167 -11.87 -1.78 -13.75
N GLU A 168 -12.77 -1.30 -14.60
CA GLU A 168 -13.62 -0.13 -14.40
C GLU A 168 -14.75 -0.44 -13.39
N GLU A 169 -14.86 0.36 -12.31
CA GLU A 169 -16.04 1.18 -11.99
C GLU A 169 -16.43 1.37 -10.52
N ASN A 170 -16.04 0.57 -9.50
CA ASN A 170 -16.63 0.84 -8.16
C ASN A 170 -15.89 0.44 -6.87
N ASN A 171 -14.73 -0.23 -6.90
CA ASN A 171 -14.10 -0.76 -5.67
C ASN A 171 -12.78 -0.10 -5.25
N ASN A 172 -12.31 0.93 -5.98
CA ASN A 172 -10.93 1.39 -5.84
C ASN A 172 -10.65 2.24 -4.59
N LEU A 173 -11.65 2.94 -4.04
CA LEU A 173 -11.46 3.77 -2.84
C LEU A 173 -11.21 2.94 -1.58
N ALA A 174 -11.81 1.74 -1.49
CA ALA A 174 -11.60 0.83 -0.36
C ALA A 174 -10.13 0.35 -0.26
N ALA A 175 -9.38 0.42 -1.37
CA ALA A 175 -7.96 0.09 -1.39
C ALA A 175 -7.05 1.25 -0.97
N LEU A 176 -7.56 2.48 -0.88
CA LEU A 176 -6.77 3.63 -0.46
C LEU A 176 -6.61 3.65 1.05
N VAL A 177 -5.38 3.53 1.51
CA VAL A 177 -5.01 3.50 2.92
C VAL A 177 -4.02 4.62 3.23
N SER A 178 -4.31 5.38 4.30
CA SER A 178 -3.32 6.26 4.92
C SER A 178 -2.23 5.41 5.56
N LEU A 179 -0.97 5.89 5.53
CA LEU A 179 0.17 5.16 6.06
C LEU A 179 -0.06 4.72 7.52
N TYR A 180 0.50 3.58 7.91
CA TYR A 180 0.56 3.20 9.31
C TYR A 180 1.37 4.23 10.12
N ARG A 181 0.86 4.60 11.30
CA ARG A 181 1.44 5.67 12.13
C ARG A 181 2.71 5.25 12.88
N SER A 182 2.99 3.95 12.95
CA SER A 182 4.06 3.39 13.76
C SER A 182 4.51 2.04 13.20
N THR A 183 5.81 1.76 13.29
CA THR A 183 6.40 0.44 13.00
C THR A 183 6.38 -0.50 14.20
N LYS A 184 5.89 -0.05 15.37
CA LYS A 184 5.99 -0.80 16.64
C LYS A 184 5.29 -2.16 16.65
N GLU A 185 4.44 -2.46 15.67
CA GLU A 185 3.81 -3.78 15.53
C GLU A 185 4.69 -4.80 14.78
N PHE A 186 5.80 -4.38 14.16
CA PHE A 186 6.56 -5.20 13.21
C PHE A 186 8.00 -5.52 13.60
N ILE A 187 8.40 -5.26 14.84
CA ILE A 187 9.65 -5.84 15.35
C ILE A 187 9.37 -7.33 15.55
N LEU A 188 9.72 -8.13 14.54
CA LEU A 188 9.97 -9.55 14.69
C LEU A 188 11.16 -9.66 15.65
N GLU A 189 10.91 -9.59 16.96
CA GLU A 189 11.90 -10.01 17.95
C GLU A 189 12.17 -11.49 17.70
N ASP A 190 13.45 -11.82 17.54
CA ASP A 190 13.97 -13.17 17.29
C ASP A 190 13.29 -14.18 18.23
N SER A 191 12.30 -14.91 17.73
CA SER A 191 11.86 -16.17 18.32
C SER A 191 12.68 -17.28 17.66
N ALA A 192 13.89 -17.45 18.19
CA ALA A 192 14.65 -18.70 18.17
C ALA A 192 14.84 -19.16 19.62
#